data_AF-A0A1W5ZRN3-F1
#
_entry.id   AF-A0A1W5ZRN3-F1
#
_cell.length_a   1.000
_cell.length_b   1.000
_cell.length_c   1.000
_cell.angle_alpha   90.00
_cell.angle_beta   90.00
_cell.angle_gamma   90.00
#
_symmetry.space_group_name_H-M   'P 1'
#
loop_
_entity.id
_entity.type
_entity.pdbx_description
1 polymer ?
#
loop_
_entity_poly.entity_id
_entity_poly.type
_entity_poly.pdbx_seq_one_letter_code
_entity_poly.pdbx_strand_id
1 'polypeptide(L)' 'MFSPQRSMGQYSTPPETVDYMVDRLLKHLDPHSKRTKILDPATGDGIFIRSLLEAGVPPSSLYGLDIDPEIPPP' A
#
# COMPACT_ATOMS: atom_id res chain seq x y z
N MET A 1 17.08 -22.32 -9.58
CA MET A 1 16.19 -22.03 -8.44
C MET A 1 16.26 -20.53 -8.20
N PHE A 2 15.12 -19.84 -8.07
CA PHE A 2 15.12 -18.40 -7.78
C PHE A 2 15.65 -18.14 -6.36
N SER A 3 16.21 -16.96 -6.09
CA SER A 3 16.52 -16.56 -4.73
C SER A 3 15.21 -16.45 -3.91
N PRO A 4 15.26 -16.62 -2.57
CA PRO A 4 14.08 -16.44 -1.71
C PRO A 4 13.32 -15.13 -1.96
N GLN A 5 14.05 -14.02 -2.15
CA GLN A 5 13.47 -12.71 -2.48
C GLN A 5 12.71 -12.71 -3.80
N ARG A 6 13.25 -13.39 -4.82
CA ARG A 6 12.60 -13.52 -6.14
C ARG A 6 11.39 -14.45 -6.09
N SER A 7 11.42 -15.52 -5.30
CA SER A 7 10.25 -16.40 -5.14
C SER A 7 9.11 -15.71 -4.40
N MET A 8 9.40 -14.73 -3.54
CA MET A 8 8.39 -13.92 -2.85
C MET A 8 7.99 -12.65 -3.62
N GLY A 9 8.67 -12.32 -4.73
CA GLY A 9 8.40 -11.10 -5.48
C GLY A 9 8.73 -9.80 -4.73
N GLN A 10 9.70 -9.84 -3.81
CA GLN A 10 10.10 -8.69 -2.98
C GLN A 10 10.84 -7.61 -3.80
N TYR A 11 10.07 -6.87 -4.58
CA TYR A 11 10.50 -5.70 -5.32
C TYR A 11 9.61 -4.53 -4.93
N SER A 12 10.23 -3.45 -4.43
CA SER A 12 9.48 -2.24 -4.11
C SER A 12 8.92 -1.62 -5.39
N THR A 13 7.70 -1.09 -5.30
CA THR A 13 7.06 -0.40 -6.42
C THR A 13 7.80 0.93 -6.65
N PRO A 14 8.19 1.29 -7.89
CA PRO A 14 8.85 2.57 -8.15
C PRO A 14 8.01 3.76 -7.64
N PRO A 15 8.63 4.81 -7.05
CA PRO A 15 7.90 5.94 -6.47
C PRO A 15 6.91 6.60 -7.43
N GLU A 16 7.31 6.80 -8.69
CA GLU A 16 6.47 7.39 -9.74
C GLU A 16 5.18 6.58 -9.99
N THR A 17 5.28 5.25 -9.90
CA THR A 17 4.12 4.35 -10.02
C THR A 17 3.22 4.44 -8.80
N VAL A 18 3.80 4.54 -7.59
CA VAL A 18 3.05 4.70 -6.35
C VAL A 18 2.26 6.01 -6.39
N ASP A 19 2.90 7.12 -6.72
CA ASP A 19 2.29 8.44 -6.79
C ASP A 19 1.14 8.46 -7.81
N TYR A 20 1.37 7.89 -9.00
CA TYR A 20 0.32 7.75 -10.01
C TYR A 20 -0.87 6.94 -9.50
N MET A 21 -0.62 5.80 -8.87
CA MET A 21 -1.68 4.92 -8.39
C MET A 21 -2.49 5.55 -7.24
N VAL A 22 -1.82 6.22 -6.30
CA VAL A 22 -2.47 6.93 -5.19
C VAL A 22 -3.33 8.08 -5.70
N ASP A 23 -2.80 8.92 -6.60
CA ASP A 23 -3.58 10.00 -7.23
C ASP A 23 -4.83 9.45 -7.95
N ARG A 24 -4.65 8.37 -8.73
CA ARG A 24 -5.76 7.73 -9.43
C ARG A 24 -6.79 7.16 -8.47
N LEU A 25 -6.37 6.47 -7.42
CA LEU A 25 -7.28 5.93 -6.41
C LEU A 25 -8.12 7.04 -5.79
N LEU A 26 -7.48 8.09 -5.27
CA LEU A 26 -8.16 9.18 -4.56
C LEU A 26 -9.17 9.91 -5.45
N LYS A 27 -8.90 10.04 -6.75
CA LYS A 27 -9.85 10.62 -7.73
C LYS A 27 -11.10 9.76 -7.98
N HIS A 28 -11.04 8.46 -7.71
CA HIS A 28 -12.17 7.54 -7.89
C HIS A 28 -12.91 7.24 -6.59
N LEU A 29 -12.34 7.62 -5.44
CA LEU A 29 -13.01 7.51 -4.15
C LEU A 29 -13.97 8.69 -3.96
N ASP A 30 -15.15 8.40 -3.40
CA ASP A 30 -16.04 9.45 -2.92
C ASP A 30 -15.38 10.14 -1.70
N PRO A 31 -15.01 11.43 -1.77
CA PRO A 31 -14.37 12.14 -0.68
C PRO A 31 -15.29 12.31 0.54
N HIS A 32 -16.59 12.11 0.39
CA HIS A 32 -17.56 12.20 1.48
C HIS A 32 -17.86 10.84 2.15
N SER A 33 -17.34 9.74 1.59
CA SER A 33 -17.50 8.41 2.16
C SER A 33 -16.59 8.22 3.38
N LYS A 34 -17.16 8.37 4.57
CA LYS A 34 -16.48 8.04 5.85
C LYS A 34 -16.26 6.53 6.07
N ARG A 35 -16.67 5.68 5.12
CA ARG A 35 -16.62 4.21 5.26
C ARG A 35 -15.59 3.55 4.35
N THR A 36 -14.89 4.32 3.54
CA THR A 36 -13.85 3.77 2.65
C THR A 36 -12.75 3.13 3.50
N LYS A 37 -12.44 1.87 3.20
CA LYS A 37 -11.30 1.13 3.75
C LYS A 37 -10.40 0.73 2.59
N ILE A 38 -9.08 0.89 2.77
CA ILE A 38 -8.08 0.57 1.77
C ILE A 38 -7.19 -0.54 2.34
N LEU A 39 -7.00 -1.58 1.55
CA LEU A 39 -6.14 -2.72 1.88
C LEU A 39 -4.96 -2.73 0.89
N ASP A 40 -3.74 -2.75 1.42
CA ASP A 40 -2.54 -3.15 0.70
C ASP A 40 -2.22 -4.62 1.04
N PRO A 41 -2.50 -5.59 0.16
CA PRO A 41 -2.38 -7.01 0.46
C PRO A 41 -0.96 -7.57 0.31
N ALA A 42 0.01 -6.75 -0.12
CA ALA A 42 1.42 -7.13 -0.26
C ALA A 42 2.29 -5.92 0.13
N THR A 43 2.19 -5.55 1.40
CA THR A 43 2.63 -4.24 1.92
C THR A 43 4.12 -4.00 1.75
N GLY A 44 4.95 -5.04 1.80
CA GLY A 44 6.39 -4.92 1.59
C GLY A 44 7.01 -3.90 2.55
N ASP A 45 7.70 -2.92 1.98
CA ASP A 45 8.32 -1.78 2.70
C ASP A 45 7.31 -0.68 3.09
N GLY A 46 6.02 -0.85 2.81
CA GLY A 46 4.94 0.06 3.18
C GLY A 46 4.81 1.29 2.28
N ILE A 47 5.40 1.28 1.07
CA ILE A 47 5.46 2.49 0.23
C ILE A 47 4.07 3.06 -0.13
N PHE A 48 3.06 2.22 -0.39
CA PHE A 48 1.69 2.68 -0.64
C PHE A 48 1.02 3.23 0.62
N ILE A 49 1.18 2.56 1.77
CA ILE A 49 0.63 3.01 3.05
C ILE A 49 1.19 4.40 3.39
N ARG A 50 2.51 4.60 3.27
CA ARG A 50 3.15 5.90 3.50
C ARG A 50 2.60 6.97 2.55
N SER A 51 2.53 6.69 1.25
CA SER A 51 2.04 7.65 0.26
C SER A 51 0.56 8.02 0.51
N LEU A 52 -0.28 7.07 0.91
CA LEU A 52 -1.68 7.33 1.28
C LEU A 52 -1.81 8.20 2.54
N LEU A 53 -0.98 7.96 3.56
CA LEU A 53 -0.92 8.80 4.77
C LEU A 53 -0.49 10.23 4.43
N GLU A 54 0.54 10.40 3.60
CA GLU A 54 1.01 11.71 3.13
C GLU A 54 -0.06 12.44 2.30
N ALA A 55 -0.89 11.70 1.56
CA ALA A 55 -2.04 12.24 0.83
C ALA A 55 -3.26 12.55 1.72
N GLY A 56 -3.16 12.35 3.04
CA GLY A 56 -4.18 12.72 4.02
C GLY A 56 -5.25 11.65 4.28
N VAL A 57 -5.05 10.41 3.82
CA VAL A 57 -5.94 9.30 4.13
C VAL A 57 -5.80 8.94 5.63
N PRO A 58 -6.90 8.84 6.39
CA PRO A 58 -6.81 8.60 7.82
C PRO A 58 -6.23 7.20 8.11
N PRO A 59 -5.28 7.05 9.05
CA PRO A 59 -4.68 5.75 9.39
C PRO A 59 -5.73 4.68 9.73
N SER A 60 -6.83 5.07 10.38
CA SER A 60 -7.92 4.16 10.74
C SER A 60 -8.68 3.57 9.54
N SER A 61 -8.40 4.03 8.32
CA SER A 61 -8.95 3.50 7.06
C SER A 61 -7.98 2.63 6.26
N LEU A 62 -6.72 2.55 6.69
CA LEU A 62 -5.66 1.82 6.01
C LEU A 62 -5.41 0.48 6.70
N TYR A 63 -5.16 -0.55 5.90
CA TYR A 63 -4.77 -1.87 6.36
C TYR A 63 -3.66 -2.36 5.44
N GLY A 64 -2.57 -2.87 6.01
CA GLY A 64 -1.52 -3.55 5.28
C GLY A 64 -1.42 -5.01 5.74
N LEU A 65 -1.26 -5.91 4.79
CA LEU A 65 -0.94 -7.31 5.01
C LEU A 65 0.26 -7.68 4.15
N ASP A 66 1.05 -8.63 4.64
CA ASP A 66 2.10 -9.27 3.85
C ASP A 66 2.13 -10.77 4.15
N ILE A 67 2.65 -11.54 3.20
CA ILE A 67 2.87 -12.98 3.35
C ILE A 67 4.14 -13.27 4.17
N ASP A 68 5.11 -12.34 4.14
CA ASP A 68 6.32 -12.43 4.95
C ASP A 68 5.98 -12.09 6.41
N PRO A 69 6.09 -13.05 7.34
CA PRO A 69 5.77 -12.81 8.75
C PRO A 69 6.75 -11.85 9.45
N GLU A 70 7.90 -11.55 8.84
CA GLU A 70 8.85 -10.56 9.37
C GLU A 70 8.40 -9.12 9.10
N ILE A 71 7.44 -8.91 8.19
CA ILE A 71 6.88 -7.60 7.89
C ILE A 71 5.73 -7.32 8.88
N PRO A 72 5.88 -6.34 9.79
CA PRO A 72 4.82 -6.01 10.72
C PRO A 72 3.65 -5.34 9.98
N PRO A 73 2.41 -5.54 10.44
CA PRO A 73 1.29 -4.76 9.95
C PRO A 73 1.49 -3.26 10.25
N PRO A 74 1.04 -2.36 9.35
CA PRO A 74 1.15 -0.92 9.53
C PRO A 74 0.26 -0.36 10.65
#